data_AF-A0A5J4TL18-F1
#
_entry.id   AF-A0A5J4TL18-F1
#
_cell.length_a   1.000
_cell.length_b   1.000
_cell.length_c   1.000
_cell.angle_alpha   90.00
_cell.angle_beta   90.00
_cell.angle_gamma   90.00
#
_symmetry.space_group_name_H-M   'P 1'
#
loop_
_entity.id
_entity.type
_entity.pdbx_description
1 polymer ?
#
loop_
_entity_poly.entity_id
_entity_poly.type
_entity_poly.pdbx_seq_one_letter_code
_entity_poly.pdbx_strand_id
1 'polypeptide(L)'
;VYQVYKEDTNIIAAKVMLRKDFSIDEWNSALKLMRNENPFMLKYHSANFIGDIVIILMEYANMQSLENLIESEKELQISTIRVIMKQLLEEVCTIHKSGFIHRDIKGQNILLHSTIGSQKVMLKIADLGTIKEQLNPYQTALFIPQGTPNFMAPELLIDTEEEEETKGQVKADAKIDIWAVGIIFHQLLTHHFPFKQHKFSSIM
;
A
#
# COMPACT_ATOMS: atom_id res chain seq x y z
N VAL A 1 0.71 6.55 14.84
CA VAL A 1 0.02 5.27 15.12
C VAL A 1 0.44 4.84 16.51
N TYR A 2 -0.51 4.41 17.34
CA TYR A 2 -0.28 4.02 18.73
C TYR A 2 -0.64 2.56 18.93
N GLN A 3 0.15 1.83 19.73
CA GLN A 3 -0.24 0.50 20.20
C GLN A 3 -1.25 0.65 21.33
N VAL A 4 -2.32 -0.13 21.28
CA VAL A 4 -3.43 -0.06 22.24
C VAL A 4 -3.84 -1.46 22.66
N TYR A 5 -4.31 -1.59 23.90
CA TYR A 5 -4.89 -2.82 24.41
C TYR A 5 -6.42 -2.75 24.36
N LYS A 6 -7.06 -3.82 23.89
CA LYS A 6 -8.51 -3.97 23.85
C LYS A 6 -8.90 -5.35 24.38
N GLU A 7 -9.81 -5.39 25.35
CA GLU A 7 -10.14 -6.59 26.13
C GLU A 7 -10.61 -7.80 25.28
N ASP A 8 -11.24 -7.56 24.13
CA ASP A 8 -11.81 -8.59 23.26
C ASP A 8 -10.83 -9.12 22.17
N THR A 9 -9.78 -8.36 21.86
CA THR A 9 -8.91 -8.58 20.67
C THR A 9 -7.42 -8.54 21.01
N ASN A 10 -7.06 -8.36 22.28
CA ASN A 10 -5.70 -8.14 22.78
C ASN A 10 -5.07 -6.85 22.24
N ILE A 11 -3.90 -6.95 21.60
CA ILE A 11 -3.11 -5.80 21.14
C ILE A 11 -3.58 -5.40 19.73
N ILE A 12 -3.96 -4.13 19.59
CA ILE A 12 -4.35 -3.50 18.32
C ILE A 12 -3.54 -2.23 18.09
N ALA A 13 -3.65 -1.65 16.89
CA ALA A 13 -3.08 -0.36 16.56
C ALA A 13 -4.18 0.69 16.37
N ALA A 14 -3.92 1.93 16.79
CA ALA A 14 -4.76 3.10 16.55
C ALA A 14 -4.01 4.14 15.68
N LYS A 15 -4.49 4.38 14.46
CA LYS A 15 -4.05 5.52 13.63
C LYS A 15 -4.97 6.70 13.97
N VAL A 16 -4.38 7.76 14.50
CA VAL A 16 -5.07 9.00 14.86
C VAL A 16 -4.71 10.04 13.80
N MET A 17 -5.71 10.67 13.21
CA MET A 17 -5.53 11.70 12.19
C MET A 17 -6.63 12.75 12.27
N LEU A 18 -6.40 13.90 11.65
CA LEU A 18 -7.43 14.92 11.54
C LEU A 18 -8.48 14.49 10.53
N ARG A 19 -9.75 14.83 10.78
CA ARG A 19 -10.87 14.49 9.92
C ARG A 19 -10.74 15.03 8.51
N LYS A 20 -10.10 16.19 8.34
CA LYS A 20 -9.81 16.78 7.02
C LYS A 20 -8.86 15.92 6.17
N ASP A 21 -8.05 15.08 6.80
CA ASP A 21 -7.09 14.19 6.15
C ASP A 21 -7.66 12.77 5.96
N PHE A 22 -8.90 12.53 6.40
CA PHE A 22 -9.59 11.25 6.29
C PHE A 22 -10.55 11.24 5.10
N SER A 23 -10.30 10.35 4.13
CA SER A 23 -11.20 10.13 3.01
C SER A 23 -12.23 9.07 3.35
N ILE A 24 -13.50 9.48 3.44
CA ILE A 24 -14.62 8.56 3.65
C ILE A 24 -14.82 7.62 2.46
N ASP A 25 -14.52 8.08 1.24
CA ASP A 25 -14.70 7.29 0.01
C ASP A 25 -13.69 6.15 -0.07
N GLU A 26 -12.44 6.41 0.35
CA GLU A 26 -11.40 5.39 0.44
C GLU A 26 -11.72 4.38 1.53
N TRP A 27 -12.21 4.84 2.69
CA TRP A 27 -12.66 3.96 3.75
C TRP A 27 -13.81 3.05 3.30
N ASN A 28 -14.81 3.59 2.60
CA ASN A 28 -15.92 2.82 2.07
C ASN A 28 -15.46 1.81 1.00
N SER A 29 -14.50 2.19 0.16
CA SER A 29 -13.89 1.30 -0.83
C SER A 29 -13.11 0.16 -0.16
N ALA A 30 -12.34 0.48 0.88
CA ALA A 30 -11.59 -0.47 1.69
C ALA A 30 -12.50 -1.51 2.36
N LEU A 31 -13.68 -1.11 2.86
CA LEU A 31 -14.66 -2.04 3.44
C LEU A 31 -15.17 -3.09 2.43
N LYS A 32 -15.23 -2.77 1.14
CA LYS A 32 -15.60 -3.76 0.11
C LYS A 32 -14.53 -4.84 -0.02
N LEU A 33 -13.26 -4.43 0.02
CA LEU A 33 -12.10 -5.33 -0.09
C LEU A 33 -11.96 -6.26 1.12
N MET A 34 -12.24 -5.75 2.33
CA MET A 34 -12.16 -6.51 3.58
C MET A 34 -13.23 -7.60 3.74
N ARG A 35 -14.24 -7.66 2.86
CA ARG A 35 -15.23 -8.74 2.87
C ARG A 35 -14.63 -10.07 2.42
N ASN A 36 -13.51 -10.03 1.70
CA ASN A 36 -12.79 -11.22 1.26
C ASN A 36 -11.76 -11.63 2.32
N GLU A 37 -11.54 -12.93 2.48
CA GLU A 37 -10.46 -13.43 3.33
C GLU A 37 -9.09 -13.17 2.69
N ASN A 38 -8.46 -12.07 3.08
CA ASN A 38 -7.15 -11.66 2.59
C ASN A 38 -6.11 -11.81 3.71
N PRO A 39 -5.28 -12.87 3.70
CA PRO A 39 -4.36 -13.14 4.81
C PRO A 39 -3.24 -12.09 4.94
N PHE A 40 -2.86 -11.46 3.82
CA PHE A 40 -1.76 -10.49 3.75
C PHE A 40 -2.22 -9.04 3.68
N MET A 41 -3.51 -8.77 3.86
CA MET A 41 -4.03 -7.44 4.12
C MET A 41 -4.06 -7.16 5.63
N LEU A 42 -3.69 -5.94 6.03
CA LEU A 42 -3.89 -5.49 7.39
C LEU A 42 -5.40 -5.38 7.67
N LYS A 43 -5.88 -6.04 8.73
CA LYS A 43 -7.29 -5.98 9.09
C LYS A 43 -7.62 -4.64 9.76
N TYR A 44 -8.69 -4.00 9.34
CA TYR A 44 -9.22 -2.82 10.01
C TYR A 44 -10.49 -3.19 10.78
N HIS A 45 -10.58 -2.73 12.03
CA HIS A 45 -11.67 -3.07 12.94
C HIS A 45 -12.77 -2.02 12.93
N SER A 46 -12.39 -0.73 13.00
CA SER A 46 -13.34 0.38 12.98
C SER A 46 -12.68 1.72 12.73
N ALA A 47 -13.48 2.72 12.36
CA ALA A 47 -13.10 4.13 12.37
C ALA A 47 -14.08 4.88 13.27
N ASN A 48 -13.54 5.54 14.30
CA ASN A 48 -14.31 6.31 15.28
C ASN A 48 -14.06 7.80 15.08
N PHE A 49 -15.11 8.60 15.13
CA PHE A 49 -15.06 10.05 14.90
C PHE A 49 -15.30 10.78 16.23
N ILE A 50 -14.34 11.60 16.64
CA ILE A 50 -14.40 12.39 17.88
C ILE A 50 -14.06 13.84 17.53
N GLY A 51 -15.11 14.64 17.31
CA GLY A 51 -14.94 16.02 16.80
C GLY A 51 -14.20 16.03 15.45
N ASP A 52 -13.06 16.71 15.42
CA ASP A 52 -12.18 16.82 14.25
C ASP A 52 -11.10 15.73 14.17
N ILE A 53 -11.19 14.70 15.03
CA ILE A 53 -10.25 13.59 15.07
C ILE A 53 -10.92 12.32 14.58
N VAL A 54 -10.21 11.55 13.75
CA VAL A 54 -10.57 10.19 13.36
C VAL A 54 -9.56 9.22 13.96
N ILE A 55 -10.08 8.20 14.65
CA ILE A 55 -9.29 7.11 15.24
C ILE A 55 -9.64 5.82 14.51
N ILE A 56 -8.70 5.30 13.75
CA ILE A 56 -8.84 4.04 13.03
C ILE A 56 -8.19 2.93 13.85
N LEU A 57 -8.99 1.96 14.28
CA LEU A 57 -8.54 0.75 14.98
C LEU A 57 -8.24 -0.35 13.96
N MET A 58 -7.08 -0.97 14.05
CA MET A 58 -6.60 -1.98 13.09
C MET A 58 -5.73 -3.04 13.77
N GLU A 59 -5.48 -4.15 13.05
CA GLU A 59 -4.55 -5.20 13.44
C GLU A 59 -3.18 -4.62 13.77
N TYR A 60 -2.53 -5.16 14.80
CA TYR A 60 -1.17 -4.79 15.15
C TYR A 60 -0.15 -5.74 14.47
N ALA A 61 0.68 -5.18 13.61
CA ALA A 61 1.84 -5.85 13.03
C ALA A 61 3.07 -5.63 13.91
N ASN A 62 3.66 -6.70 14.44
CA ASN A 62 4.65 -6.63 15.51
C ASN A 62 6.12 -6.62 15.05
N MET A 63 6.40 -6.57 13.74
CA MET A 63 7.75 -6.63 13.18
C MET A 63 8.12 -5.43 12.27
N GLN A 64 7.67 -4.22 12.63
CA GLN A 64 7.95 -2.99 11.88
C GLN A 64 7.50 -3.08 10.40
N SER A 65 7.94 -2.14 9.56
CA SER A 65 7.65 -2.13 8.12
C SER A 65 8.76 -2.78 7.30
N LEU A 66 8.44 -3.14 6.07
CA LEU A 66 9.41 -3.62 5.09
C LEU A 66 10.45 -2.55 4.75
N GLU A 67 10.08 -1.27 4.82
CA GLU A 67 11.03 -0.16 4.69
C GLU A 67 12.16 -0.28 5.72
N ASN A 68 11.81 -0.55 6.98
CA ASN A 68 12.80 -0.68 8.04
C ASN A 68 13.73 -1.88 7.81
N LEU A 69 13.23 -2.95 7.18
CA LEU A 69 14.06 -4.07 6.78
C LEU A 69 15.04 -3.68 5.65
N ILE A 70 14.56 -2.95 4.65
CA ILE A 70 15.37 -2.44 3.52
C ILE A 70 16.45 -1.48 4.04
N GLU A 71 16.08 -0.51 4.86
CA GLU A 71 16.97 0.50 5.48
C GLU A 71 17.99 -0.11 6.46
N SER A 72 17.72 -1.31 6.99
CA SER A 72 18.69 -1.98 7.85
C SER A 72 19.94 -2.47 7.12
N GLU A 73 19.94 -2.44 5.77
CA GLU A 73 21.02 -2.88 4.89
C GLU A 73 21.52 -4.31 5.18
N LYS A 74 20.68 -5.11 5.84
CA LYS A 74 20.98 -6.52 6.11
C LYS A 74 20.82 -7.31 4.84
N GLU A 75 21.85 -8.05 4.47
CA GLU A 75 21.77 -9.01 3.38
C GLU A 75 20.69 -10.06 3.68
N LEU A 76 19.66 -10.08 2.85
CA LEU A 76 18.60 -11.07 2.92
C LEU A 76 18.95 -12.27 2.03
N GLN A 77 18.74 -13.46 2.54
CA GLN A 77 18.80 -14.65 1.69
C GLN A 77 17.75 -14.56 0.58
N ILE A 78 18.10 -15.02 -0.62
CA ILE A 78 17.20 -15.06 -1.78
C ILE A 78 15.91 -15.83 -1.46
N SER A 79 15.98 -16.85 -0.60
CA SER A 79 14.82 -17.56 -0.07
C SER A 79 13.85 -16.64 0.68
N THR A 80 14.35 -15.76 1.54
CA THR A 80 13.57 -14.76 2.28
C THR A 80 12.93 -13.76 1.32
N ILE A 81 13.70 -13.21 0.37
CA ILE A 81 13.18 -12.27 -0.64
C ILE A 81 12.07 -12.94 -1.45
N ARG A 82 12.26 -14.19 -1.88
CA ARG A 82 11.24 -14.96 -2.61
C ARG A 82 9.94 -15.09 -1.81
N VAL A 83 10.03 -15.34 -0.50
CA VAL A 83 8.85 -15.44 0.37
C VAL A 83 8.15 -14.09 0.49
N ILE A 84 8.87 -12.99 0.68
CA ILE A 84 8.31 -11.63 0.75
C ILE A 84 7.59 -11.30 -0.57
N MET A 85 8.27 -11.49 -1.70
CA MET A 85 7.71 -11.20 -3.02
C MET A 85 6.49 -12.06 -3.35
N LYS A 86 6.50 -13.33 -2.94
CA LYS A 86 5.34 -14.22 -3.12
C LYS A 86 4.12 -13.68 -2.37
N GLN A 87 4.25 -13.35 -1.09
CA GLN A 87 3.13 -12.82 -0.29
C GLN A 87 2.62 -11.47 -0.84
N LEU A 88 3.55 -10.58 -1.22
CA LEU A 88 3.21 -9.28 -1.81
C LEU A 88 2.41 -9.43 -3.11
N LEU A 89 2.88 -10.28 -4.04
CA LEU A 89 2.21 -10.52 -5.31
C LEU A 89 0.86 -11.24 -5.14
N GLU A 90 0.75 -12.16 -4.19
CA GLU A 90 -0.50 -12.85 -3.87
C GLU A 90 -1.58 -11.86 -3.40
N GLU A 91 -1.22 -10.91 -2.53
CA GLU A 91 -2.16 -9.89 -2.05
C GLU A 91 -2.50 -8.88 -3.14
N VAL A 92 -1.51 -8.35 -3.87
CA VAL A 92 -1.75 -7.41 -4.98
C VAL A 92 -2.66 -8.05 -6.04
N CYS A 93 -2.47 -9.33 -6.35
CA CYS A 93 -3.36 -10.08 -7.25
C CYS A 93 -4.80 -10.14 -6.69
N THR A 94 -4.94 -10.33 -5.38
CA THR A 94 -6.25 -10.38 -4.71
C THR A 94 -6.96 -9.02 -4.73
N ILE A 95 -6.22 -7.93 -4.50
CA ILE A 95 -6.70 -6.55 -4.64
C ILE A 95 -7.23 -6.31 -6.05
N HIS A 96 -6.41 -6.63 -7.07
CA HIS A 96 -6.75 -6.40 -8.48
C HIS A 96 -7.95 -7.26 -8.92
N LYS A 97 -8.02 -8.53 -8.51
CA LYS A 97 -9.17 -9.41 -8.77
C LYS A 97 -10.47 -8.93 -8.12
N SER A 98 -10.36 -8.20 -7.02
CA SER A 98 -11.50 -7.59 -6.35
C SER A 98 -11.96 -6.28 -7.03
N GLY A 99 -11.31 -5.87 -8.13
CA GLY A 99 -11.65 -4.65 -8.87
C GLY A 99 -11.09 -3.39 -8.24
N PHE A 100 -9.96 -3.48 -7.51
CA PHE A 100 -9.33 -2.33 -6.87
C PHE A 100 -7.88 -2.15 -7.30
N ILE A 101 -7.38 -0.93 -7.18
CA ILE A 101 -5.97 -0.55 -7.33
C ILE A 101 -5.53 0.13 -6.04
N HIS A 102 -4.38 -0.26 -5.49
CA HIS A 102 -3.90 0.28 -4.22
C HIS A 102 -3.32 1.69 -4.37
N ARG A 103 -2.52 1.94 -5.42
CA ARG A 103 -1.91 3.23 -5.80
C ARG A 103 -0.81 3.80 -4.89
N ASP A 104 -0.45 3.13 -3.80
CA ASP A 104 0.66 3.55 -2.92
C ASP A 104 1.36 2.34 -2.30
N ILE A 105 1.67 1.34 -3.12
CA ILE A 105 2.49 0.20 -2.72
C ILE A 105 3.93 0.68 -2.50
N LYS A 106 4.43 0.54 -1.27
CA LYS A 106 5.81 0.91 -0.87
C LYS A 106 6.20 0.20 0.42
N GLY A 107 7.50 0.16 0.72
CA GLY A 107 8.01 -0.50 1.94
C GLY A 107 7.35 0.00 3.23
N GLN A 108 7.04 1.30 3.31
CA GLN A 108 6.39 1.92 4.47
C GLN A 108 4.96 1.42 4.73
N ASN A 109 4.25 1.06 3.66
CA ASN A 109 2.86 0.57 3.70
C ASN A 109 2.80 -0.95 3.77
N ILE A 110 3.94 -1.63 3.88
CA ILE A 110 4.02 -3.08 4.00
C ILE A 110 4.55 -3.39 5.40
N LEU A 111 3.68 -3.86 6.27
CA LEU A 111 4.03 -4.22 7.64
C LEU A 111 4.41 -5.70 7.72
N LEU A 112 5.22 -6.05 8.70
CA LEU A 112 5.61 -7.42 8.99
C LEU A 112 5.02 -7.86 10.33
N HIS A 113 4.55 -9.11 10.38
CA HIS A 113 3.99 -9.71 11.57
C HIS A 113 4.51 -11.13 11.76
N SER A 114 4.82 -11.51 12.98
CA SER A 114 5.06 -12.91 13.34
C SER A 114 4.26 -13.29 14.58
N THR A 115 3.53 -14.39 14.46
CA THR A 115 2.81 -14.97 15.58
C THR A 115 3.80 -15.45 16.64
N ILE A 116 3.56 -15.12 17.91
CA ILE A 116 4.43 -15.52 19.01
C ILE A 116 4.64 -17.05 19.01
N GLY A 117 5.89 -17.48 19.06
CA GLY A 117 6.27 -18.90 18.99
C GLY A 117 6.36 -19.47 17.56
N SER A 118 6.00 -18.70 16.53
CA SER A 118 6.21 -19.05 15.13
C SER A 118 7.53 -18.49 14.61
N GLN A 119 8.19 -19.23 13.72
CA GLN A 119 9.32 -18.70 12.93
C GLN A 119 8.87 -18.09 11.60
N LYS A 120 7.55 -18.08 11.33
CA LYS A 120 7.00 -17.54 10.08
C LYS A 120 6.77 -16.04 10.23
N VAL A 121 7.16 -15.30 9.19
CA VAL A 121 6.86 -13.88 9.03
C VAL A 121 5.80 -13.73 7.93
N MET A 122 4.72 -13.04 8.29
CA MET A 122 3.63 -12.68 7.39
C MET A 122 3.72 -11.20 7.03
N LEU A 123 3.50 -10.92 5.76
CA LEU A 123 3.34 -9.59 5.21
C LEU A 123 1.92 -9.08 5.46
N LYS A 124 1.78 -7.78 5.74
CA LYS A 124 0.50 -7.08 5.91
C LYS A 124 0.53 -5.77 5.12
N ILE A 125 -0.09 -5.74 3.94
CA ILE A 125 -0.30 -4.50 3.18
C ILE A 125 -1.28 -3.62 3.97
N ALA A 126 -0.86 -2.39 4.21
CA ALA A 126 -1.56 -1.40 4.98
C ALA A 126 -1.75 -0.12 4.15
N ASP A 127 -2.49 0.81 4.72
CA ASP A 127 -2.80 2.14 4.19
C ASP A 127 -3.63 2.13 2.89
N LEU A 128 -4.93 1.91 3.07
CA LEU A 128 -5.92 1.95 2.00
C LEU A 128 -6.37 3.38 1.65
N GLY A 129 -5.69 4.41 2.19
CA GLY A 129 -5.97 5.83 1.97
C GLY A 129 -5.58 6.35 0.58
N THR A 130 -5.34 5.46 -0.37
CA THR A 130 -5.27 5.80 -1.78
C THR A 130 -6.01 4.76 -2.62
N ILE A 131 -6.81 3.86 -2.05
CA ILE A 131 -7.41 2.79 -2.86
C ILE A 131 -8.46 3.35 -3.84
N LYS A 132 -8.51 2.80 -5.05
CA LYS A 132 -9.50 3.18 -6.07
C LYS A 132 -10.18 1.96 -6.67
N GLU A 133 -11.49 2.02 -6.81
CA GLU A 133 -12.28 1.01 -7.53
C GLU A 133 -12.06 1.19 -9.04
N GLN A 134 -11.70 0.10 -9.72
CA GLN A 134 -11.56 0.01 -11.17
C GLN A 134 -12.75 -0.81 -11.71
N LEU A 135 -13.76 -0.11 -12.22
CA LEU A 135 -15.01 -0.72 -12.70
C LEU A 135 -14.80 -1.70 -13.86
N ASN A 136 -13.78 -1.48 -14.69
CA ASN A 136 -13.40 -2.38 -15.77
C ASN A 136 -11.88 -2.66 -15.73
N PRO A 137 -11.44 -3.89 -15.43
CA PRO A 137 -10.03 -4.24 -15.32
C PRO A 137 -9.27 -4.15 -16.65
N TYR A 138 -9.98 -4.06 -17.78
CA TYR A 138 -9.40 -3.94 -19.12
C TYR A 138 -9.33 -2.50 -19.63
N GLN A 139 -9.74 -1.52 -18.83
CA GLN A 139 -9.73 -0.10 -19.22
C GLN A 139 -8.88 0.71 -18.26
N THR A 140 -8.14 1.67 -18.83
CA THR A 140 -7.51 2.74 -18.06
C THR A 140 -8.59 3.64 -17.46
N ALA A 141 -8.38 4.06 -16.23
CA ALA A 141 -9.21 5.08 -15.59
C ALA A 141 -8.43 6.39 -15.48
N LEU A 142 -9.15 7.51 -15.43
CA LEU A 142 -8.58 8.82 -15.15
C LEU A 142 -8.25 8.90 -13.66
N PHE A 143 -6.98 9.16 -13.35
CA PHE A 143 -6.47 9.33 -12.00
C PHE A 143 -5.88 10.70 -11.81
N ILE A 144 -6.11 11.29 -10.65
CA ILE A 144 -5.22 12.34 -10.15
C ILE A 144 -3.96 11.62 -9.65
N PRO A 145 -2.75 11.98 -10.14
CA PRO A 145 -1.51 11.41 -9.64
C PRO A 145 -1.41 11.55 -8.12
N GLN A 146 -1.39 10.42 -7.43
CA GLN A 146 -1.32 10.31 -5.97
C GLN A 146 -0.45 9.12 -5.59
N GLY A 147 0.17 9.18 -4.41
CA GLY A 147 1.13 8.19 -3.93
C GLY A 147 2.51 8.78 -3.75
N THR A 148 3.50 7.91 -3.57
CA THR A 148 4.89 8.32 -3.28
C THR A 148 5.71 8.40 -4.57
N PRO A 149 6.27 9.58 -4.95
CA PRO A 149 6.87 9.80 -6.27
C PRO A 149 7.89 8.76 -6.74
N ASN A 150 8.73 8.23 -5.84
CA ASN A 150 9.77 7.25 -6.21
C ASN A 150 9.21 5.86 -6.58
N PHE A 151 7.93 5.61 -6.28
CA PHE A 151 7.23 4.37 -6.60
C PHE A 151 6.23 4.55 -7.74
N MET A 152 6.06 5.77 -8.27
CA MET A 152 5.12 6.04 -9.35
C MET A 152 5.63 5.46 -10.67
N ALA A 153 4.70 4.82 -11.39
CA ALA A 153 4.93 4.34 -12.75
C ALA A 153 5.03 5.54 -13.73
N PRO A 154 5.81 5.41 -14.82
CA PRO A 154 6.04 6.51 -15.76
C PRO A 154 4.76 7.07 -16.38
N GLU A 155 3.75 6.22 -16.64
CA GLU A 155 2.44 6.63 -17.16
C GLU A 155 1.66 7.54 -16.21
N LEU A 156 1.97 7.54 -14.91
CA LEU A 156 1.37 8.49 -13.95
C LEU A 156 2.04 9.86 -13.97
N LEU A 157 3.23 9.95 -14.58
CA LEU A 157 4.03 11.15 -14.66
C LEU A 157 3.82 11.85 -16.01
N ILE A 158 3.50 11.12 -17.07
CA ILE A 158 3.27 11.69 -18.39
C ILE A 158 1.92 12.43 -18.39
N ASP A 159 1.97 13.75 -18.40
CA ASP A 159 0.78 14.61 -18.49
C ASP A 159 0.14 14.45 -19.87
N THR A 160 -1.14 14.08 -19.91
CA THR A 160 -1.92 14.07 -21.14
C THR A 160 -2.66 15.40 -21.22
N GLU A 161 -1.96 16.45 -21.67
CA GLU A 161 -2.45 17.84 -21.77
C GLU A 161 -3.58 18.05 -22.82
N GLU A 162 -4.31 17.00 -23.21
CA GLU A 162 -5.11 17.02 -24.44
C GLU A 162 -6.51 17.64 -24.25
N GLU A 163 -7.07 17.69 -23.03
CA GLU A 163 -8.44 18.18 -22.78
C GLU A 163 -8.56 19.03 -21.49
N GLU A 164 -9.20 20.21 -21.55
CA GLU A 164 -9.40 21.09 -20.38
C GLU A 164 -10.19 20.41 -19.24
N GLU A 165 -11.09 19.49 -19.58
CA GLU A 165 -11.92 18.75 -18.62
C GLU A 165 -11.16 17.66 -17.85
N THR A 166 -10.00 17.21 -18.35
CA THR A 166 -9.16 16.17 -17.72
C THR A 166 -7.82 16.71 -17.22
N LYS A 167 -7.68 18.03 -17.14
CA LYS A 167 -6.43 18.69 -16.74
C LYS A 167 -5.94 18.20 -15.37
N GLY A 168 -4.73 17.66 -15.34
CA GLY A 168 -4.10 17.08 -14.14
C GLY A 168 -4.54 15.64 -13.83
N GLN A 169 -5.28 14.99 -14.74
CA GLN A 169 -5.59 13.56 -14.68
C GLN A 169 -4.76 12.79 -15.71
N VAL A 170 -4.37 11.57 -15.34
CA VAL A 170 -3.58 10.65 -16.15
C VAL A 170 -4.35 9.36 -16.35
N LYS A 171 -4.22 8.74 -17.52
CA LYS A 171 -4.79 7.42 -17.80
C LYS A 171 -3.85 6.34 -17.30
N ALA A 172 -4.26 5.58 -16.29
CA ALA A 172 -3.51 4.39 -15.89
C ALA A 172 -4.45 3.26 -15.47
N ASP A 173 -3.88 2.11 -15.11
CA ASP A 173 -4.61 0.91 -14.67
C ASP A 173 -3.88 0.24 -13.47
N ALA A 174 -4.30 -0.97 -13.12
CA ALA A 174 -3.71 -1.75 -12.04
C ALA A 174 -2.19 -2.03 -12.19
N LYS A 175 -1.59 -1.83 -13.38
CA LYS A 175 -0.16 -2.07 -13.60
C LYS A 175 0.74 -1.08 -12.86
N ILE A 176 0.22 0.06 -12.41
CA ILE A 176 0.98 0.99 -11.57
C ILE A 176 1.40 0.35 -10.24
N ASP A 177 0.58 -0.54 -9.67
CA ASP A 177 0.95 -1.30 -8.46
C ASP A 177 2.07 -2.31 -8.77
N ILE A 178 2.06 -2.90 -9.97
CA ILE A 178 3.08 -3.87 -10.41
C ILE A 178 4.44 -3.19 -10.59
N TRP A 179 4.45 -1.96 -11.12
CA TRP A 179 5.64 -1.14 -11.18
C TRP A 179 6.22 -0.91 -9.78
N ALA A 180 5.39 -0.48 -8.84
CA ALA A 180 5.80 -0.24 -7.45
C ALA A 180 6.32 -1.52 -6.76
N VAL A 181 5.72 -2.68 -7.02
CA VAL A 181 6.25 -4.00 -6.58
C VAL A 181 7.64 -4.26 -7.16
N GLY A 182 7.90 -3.88 -8.41
CA GLY A 182 9.22 -3.97 -9.04
C GLY A 182 10.27 -3.09 -8.34
N ILE A 183 9.89 -1.87 -7.93
CA ILE A 183 10.76 -0.99 -7.14
C ILE A 183 11.13 -1.64 -5.81
N ILE A 184 10.14 -2.20 -5.08
CA ILE A 184 10.39 -2.92 -3.82
C ILE A 184 11.33 -4.11 -4.04
N PHE A 185 11.12 -4.90 -5.09
CA PHE A 185 11.98 -6.03 -5.38
C PHE A 185 13.43 -5.60 -5.62
N HIS A 186 13.64 -4.51 -6.37
CA HIS A 186 14.96 -3.93 -6.56
C HIS A 186 15.58 -3.46 -5.24
N GLN A 187 14.82 -2.77 -4.40
CA GLN A 187 15.29 -2.31 -3.09
C GLN A 187 15.65 -3.48 -2.15
N LEU A 188 14.91 -4.60 -2.19
CA LEU A 188 15.25 -5.78 -1.39
C LEU A 188 16.57 -6.43 -1.80
N LEU A 189 17.00 -6.26 -3.05
CA LEU A 189 18.25 -6.83 -3.57
C LEU A 189 19.44 -5.87 -3.44
N THR A 190 19.18 -4.56 -3.49
CA THR A 190 20.24 -3.56 -3.67
C THR A 190 20.29 -2.53 -2.56
N HIS A 191 19.25 -2.41 -1.74
CA HIS A 191 19.03 -1.34 -0.76
C HIS A 191 18.90 0.08 -1.38
N HIS A 192 18.81 0.17 -2.71
CA HIS A 192 18.73 1.44 -3.44
C HIS A 192 17.50 1.48 -4.35
N PHE A 193 17.05 2.69 -4.67
CA PHE A 193 16.11 2.89 -5.77
C PHE A 193 16.78 2.58 -7.11
N PRO A 194 16.07 1.97 -8.08
CA PRO A 194 16.61 1.71 -9.42
C PRO A 194 16.90 3.00 -10.21
N PHE A 195 16.21 4.10 -9.86
CA PHE A 195 16.36 5.39 -10.51
C PHE A 195 16.75 6.45 -9.47
N LYS A 196 17.58 7.42 -9.88
CA LYS A 196 17.92 8.56 -9.02
C LYS A 196 16.69 9.45 -8.86
N GLN A 197 16.42 9.88 -7.62
CA GLN A 197 15.29 10.77 -7.32
C GLN A 197 15.38 12.06 -8.14
N HIS A 198 14.24 12.47 -8.71
CA HIS A 198 13.98 13.80 -9.29
C HIS A 198 14.63 14.18 -10.62
N LYS A 199 14.57 13.34 -11.67
CA LYS A 199 14.39 13.85 -13.06
C LYS A 199 13.57 12.86 -13.88
N PHE A 200 12.48 13.32 -14.50
CA PHE A 200 11.68 12.59 -15.50
C PHE A 200 12.55 11.85 -16.53
N SER A 201 13.66 12.46 -16.93
CA SER A 201 14.65 11.90 -17.85
C SER A 201 15.39 10.66 -17.34
N SER A 202 15.19 10.26 -16.09
CA SER A 202 15.84 9.08 -15.49
C SER A 202 14.93 7.84 -15.51
N ILE A 203 13.66 8.01 -15.88
CA ILE A 203 12.63 6.96 -15.87
C ILE A 203 12.23 6.56 -17.31
N MET A 204 12.39 7.47 -18.29
CA MET A 204 12.35 7.17 -19.74
C MET A 204 13.71 6.70 -20.24
#